data_AF-A0A534RWZ3-F1
#
_entry.id   AF-A0A534RWZ3-F1
#
_cell.length_a   1.000
_cell.length_b   1.000
_cell.length_c   1.000
_cell.angle_alpha   90.00
_cell.angle_beta   90.00
_cell.angle_gamma   90.00
#
_symmetry.space_group_name_H-M   'P 1'
#
loop_
_entity.id
_entity.type
_entity.pdbx_description
1 polymer ?
#
loop_
_entity_poly.entity_id
_entity_poly.type
_entity_poly.pdbx_seq_one_letter_code
_entity_poly.pdbx_strand_id
1 'polypeptide(L)'
;MAAANDVDHYACHRLRPVTDGPPFAHIEGVRLADQFGTRYLDLTTPRHLCSPVSNNGAGIKHPGGYFLCYRVQLSLAAPQDALGSALELHTSNEFGPGRLAAIRQAELCVPSVRTPGPRGCFSRDSSPTGFDAIVAAGFTVIDTGTDPGVVNALPAGRRALVWLGNYDNTTCMWERSDDWVIANVAPLAGNPKVEAYNLADEPRLWQCPSAVRDLAARSALVKSLDPGRPTFAVIQPHFPENPYAPYVGAVDIIGVDRYPCSWAAGCVYAKIDETIGLLEAAKVPRYWAIVQAFADSYYRWPTVGELHEEFRHWRASRMEGYVVFSWAYLGDSLANHPDLLSALTAENGS
;
A
#
# COMPACT_ATOMS: atom_id res chain seq x y z
N MET A 1 23.13 -30.05 8.41
CA MET A 1 22.73 -29.26 7.21
C MET A 1 21.40 -28.63 7.54
N ALA A 2 21.23 -27.33 7.30
CA ALA A 2 19.93 -26.68 7.44
C ALA A 2 18.92 -27.41 6.56
N ALA A 3 17.70 -27.65 7.06
CA ALA A 3 16.66 -28.30 6.28
C ALA A 3 16.38 -27.44 5.03
N ALA A 4 16.68 -27.98 3.85
CA ALA A 4 16.34 -27.34 2.59
C ALA A 4 14.83 -27.50 2.37
N ASN A 5 14.06 -26.51 2.79
CA ASN A 5 12.64 -26.39 2.47
C ASN A 5 12.41 -25.07 1.70
N ASP A 6 11.24 -24.92 1.07
CA ASP A 6 10.86 -23.74 0.31
C ASP A 6 10.14 -22.67 1.16
N VAL A 7 10.38 -22.68 2.48
CA VAL A 7 9.77 -21.74 3.43
C VAL A 7 10.81 -20.69 3.83
N ASP A 8 10.35 -19.45 4.07
CA ASP A 8 11.16 -18.35 4.59
C ASP A 8 11.32 -18.38 6.11
N HIS A 9 12.23 -17.57 6.65
CA HIS A 9 12.19 -17.23 8.07
C HIS A 9 11.03 -16.24 8.29
N TYR A 10 10.38 -16.31 9.46
CA TYR A 10 9.26 -15.44 9.77
C TYR A 10 9.42 -14.77 11.13
N ALA A 11 9.11 -13.47 11.20
CA ALA A 11 8.86 -12.77 12.45
C ALA A 11 7.35 -12.54 12.61
N CYS A 12 6.78 -13.00 13.73
CA CYS A 12 5.35 -12.93 13.99
C CYS A 12 5.02 -11.82 14.98
N HIS A 13 4.21 -10.86 14.55
CA HIS A 13 3.80 -9.70 15.33
C HIS A 13 2.39 -9.91 15.87
N ARG A 14 2.21 -9.69 17.18
CA ARG A 14 0.88 -9.78 17.82
C ARG A 14 0.00 -8.64 17.33
N LEU A 15 -1.21 -9.00 16.89
CA LEU A 15 -2.18 -8.06 16.36
C LEU A 15 -3.15 -7.58 17.44
N ARG A 16 -3.66 -6.37 17.23
CA ARG A 16 -4.86 -5.85 17.89
C ARG A 16 -5.82 -5.39 16.78
N PRO A 17 -7.06 -5.89 16.75
CA PRO A 17 -8.06 -5.37 15.82
C PRO A 17 -8.24 -3.86 16.00
N VAL A 18 -8.34 -3.14 14.88
CA VAL A 18 -8.76 -1.74 14.88
C VAL A 18 -10.25 -1.67 15.24
N THR A 19 -10.67 -0.62 15.93
CA THR A 19 -12.04 -0.48 16.47
C THR A 19 -13.02 0.20 15.53
N ASP A 20 -12.54 0.67 14.38
CA ASP A 20 -13.27 1.44 13.36
C ASP A 20 -13.85 0.55 12.24
N GLY A 21 -14.23 -0.68 12.56
CA GLY A 21 -14.82 -1.64 11.63
C GLY A 21 -15.68 -2.70 12.32
N PRO A 22 -16.39 -3.55 11.55
CA PRO A 22 -17.11 -4.67 12.11
C PRO A 22 -16.15 -5.60 12.86
N PRO A 23 -16.57 -6.17 14.01
CA PRO A 23 -15.76 -7.17 14.70
C PRO A 23 -15.50 -8.35 13.77
N PHE A 24 -14.38 -9.04 14.00
CA PHE A 24 -14.09 -10.28 13.28
C PHE A 24 -15.23 -11.29 13.51
N ALA A 25 -15.86 -11.73 12.42
CA ALA A 25 -16.85 -12.79 12.45
C ALA A 25 -16.13 -14.13 12.66
N HIS A 26 -16.52 -14.87 13.70
CA HIS A 26 -15.98 -16.20 13.95
C HIS A 26 -16.23 -17.13 12.75
N ILE A 27 -15.25 -17.95 12.41
CA ILE A 27 -15.37 -18.94 11.34
C ILE A 27 -15.45 -20.30 12.00
N GLU A 28 -16.60 -20.95 11.90
CA GLU A 28 -16.88 -22.22 12.58
C GLU A 28 -16.56 -23.43 11.68
N GLY A 29 -16.16 -24.54 12.30
CA GLY A 29 -16.09 -25.84 11.65
C GLY A 29 -14.97 -26.02 10.61
N VAL A 30 -13.87 -25.27 10.73
CA VAL A 30 -12.73 -25.40 9.81
C VAL A 30 -12.08 -26.77 9.99
N ARG A 31 -12.16 -27.60 8.94
CA ARG A 31 -11.56 -28.94 8.91
C ARG A 31 -10.08 -28.87 8.56
N LEU A 32 -9.23 -29.33 9.47
CA LEU A 32 -7.78 -29.43 9.28
C LEU A 32 -7.35 -30.89 9.32
N ALA A 33 -6.36 -31.26 8.51
CA ALA A 33 -5.76 -32.58 8.50
C ALA A 33 -4.25 -32.45 8.32
N ASP A 34 -3.50 -33.04 9.24
CA ASP A 34 -2.04 -33.08 9.22
C ASP A 34 -1.52 -34.40 9.81
N GLN A 35 -0.22 -34.49 10.10
CA GLN A 35 0.39 -35.68 10.69
C GLN A 35 -0.12 -36.02 12.11
N PHE A 36 -0.87 -35.12 12.74
CA PHE A 36 -1.50 -35.31 14.05
C PHE A 36 -2.97 -35.73 13.94
N GLY A 37 -3.50 -35.86 12.73
CA GLY A 37 -4.84 -36.34 12.43
C GLY A 37 -5.76 -35.25 11.89
N THR A 38 -7.05 -35.58 11.78
CA THR A 38 -8.08 -34.63 11.32
C THR A 38 -8.81 -34.00 12.50
N ARG A 39 -9.05 -32.68 12.46
CA ARG A 39 -9.75 -31.90 13.49
C ARG A 39 -10.70 -30.87 12.87
N TYR A 40 -11.69 -30.43 13.63
CA TYR A 40 -12.55 -29.30 13.28
C TYR A 40 -12.39 -28.20 14.32
N LEU A 41 -12.00 -27.01 13.88
CA LEU A 41 -11.69 -25.89 14.74
C LEU A 41 -12.49 -24.65 14.35
N ASP A 42 -12.80 -23.83 15.34
CA ASP A 42 -13.39 -22.51 15.15
C ASP A 42 -12.28 -21.45 15.25
N LEU A 43 -12.23 -20.53 14.28
CA LEU A 43 -11.30 -19.41 14.27
C LEU A 43 -11.98 -18.21 14.93
N THR A 44 -11.35 -17.68 15.98
CA THR A 44 -11.98 -16.68 16.86
C THR A 44 -11.47 -15.26 16.66
N THR A 45 -10.18 -15.10 16.36
CA THR A 45 -9.61 -13.75 16.12
C THR A 45 -8.27 -13.83 15.39
N PRO A 46 -7.98 -12.88 14.47
CA PRO A 46 -6.63 -12.66 13.98
C PRO A 46 -5.70 -12.33 15.15
N ARG A 47 -4.63 -13.10 15.30
CA ARG A 47 -3.78 -13.08 16.49
C ARG A 47 -2.34 -12.66 16.18
N HIS A 48 -1.75 -13.19 15.11
CA HIS A 48 -0.42 -12.78 14.65
C HIS A 48 -0.41 -12.53 13.14
N LEU A 49 0.41 -11.57 12.70
CA LEU A 49 0.87 -11.47 11.32
C LEU A 49 2.34 -11.89 11.29
N CYS A 50 2.66 -12.93 10.54
CA CYS A 50 4.02 -13.39 10.33
C CYS A 50 4.52 -12.86 8.99
N SER A 51 5.55 -12.02 9.05
CA SER A 51 6.21 -11.43 7.89
C SER A 51 7.49 -12.20 7.56
N PRO A 52 7.82 -12.43 6.28
CA PRO A 52 9.08 -13.05 5.91
C PRO A 52 10.25 -12.13 6.33
N VAL A 53 11.33 -12.70 6.86
CA VAL A 53 12.47 -11.96 7.38
C VAL A 53 13.80 -12.53 6.91
N SER A 54 14.81 -11.65 6.84
CA SER A 54 16.19 -12.05 6.69
C SER A 54 16.78 -12.40 8.06
N ASN A 55 17.29 -13.62 8.21
CA ASN A 55 18.09 -14.02 9.37
C ASN A 55 19.58 -13.81 9.03
N ASN A 56 20.25 -12.87 9.70
CA ASN A 56 21.68 -12.55 9.49
C ASN A 56 22.09 -12.26 8.03
N GLY A 57 21.22 -11.60 7.26
CA GLY A 57 21.49 -11.28 5.84
C GLY A 57 21.19 -12.42 4.87
N ALA A 58 20.59 -13.52 5.33
CA ALA A 58 20.05 -14.54 4.43
C ALA A 58 18.97 -13.93 3.50
N GLY A 59 18.94 -14.35 2.24
CA GLY A 59 17.91 -13.92 1.29
C GLY A 59 16.51 -14.39 1.70
N ILE A 60 15.50 -13.63 1.28
CA ILE A 60 14.09 -13.98 1.40
C ILE A 60 13.64 -14.56 0.05
N LYS A 61 13.11 -15.77 0.05
CA LYS A 61 12.64 -16.50 -1.14
C LYS A 61 11.33 -15.90 -1.65
N HIS A 62 10.36 -15.68 -0.74
CA HIS A 62 9.00 -15.21 -1.06
C HIS A 62 8.66 -13.93 -0.28
N PRO A 63 9.18 -12.75 -0.69
CA PRO A 63 9.03 -11.49 0.06
C PRO A 63 7.57 -11.01 0.19
N GLY A 64 6.66 -11.51 -0.66
CA GLY A 64 5.22 -11.23 -0.57
C GLY A 64 4.41 -12.30 0.19
N GLY A 65 5.03 -13.39 0.64
CA GLY A 65 4.36 -14.49 1.34
C GLY A 65 4.28 -14.22 2.83
N TYR A 66 3.14 -13.73 3.32
CA TYR A 66 2.86 -13.54 4.74
C TYR A 66 2.01 -14.70 5.28
N PHE A 67 1.90 -14.80 6.60
CA PHE A 67 0.86 -15.60 7.23
C PHE A 67 0.02 -14.76 8.19
N LEU A 68 -1.30 -14.79 8.03
CA LEU A 68 -2.22 -14.32 9.07
C LEU A 68 -2.63 -15.51 9.93
N CYS A 69 -2.26 -15.47 11.20
CA CYS A 69 -2.51 -16.54 12.17
C CYS A 69 -3.72 -16.20 13.02
N TYR A 70 -4.70 -17.10 13.04
CA TYR A 70 -5.93 -16.98 13.81
C TYR A 70 -5.84 -17.83 15.06
N ARG A 71 -6.32 -17.30 16.18
CA ARG A 71 -6.54 -18.10 17.38
C ARG A 71 -7.65 -19.12 17.11
N VAL A 72 -7.36 -20.39 17.40
CA VAL A 72 -8.32 -21.48 17.21
C VAL A 72 -8.88 -22.01 18.53
N GLN A 73 -10.10 -22.54 18.47
CA GLN A 73 -10.76 -23.30 19.51
C GLN A 73 -11.32 -24.59 18.91
N LEU A 74 -11.51 -25.63 19.71
CA LEU A 74 -12.18 -26.85 19.24
C LEU A 74 -13.64 -26.55 18.94
N SER A 75 -14.11 -26.99 17.78
CA SER A 75 -15.51 -26.80 17.40
C SER A 75 -16.40 -27.75 18.20
N LEU A 76 -17.53 -27.24 18.70
CA LEU A 76 -18.52 -28.05 19.43
C LEU A 76 -19.15 -29.16 18.56
N ALA A 77 -19.05 -29.03 17.24
CA ALA A 77 -19.51 -30.02 16.27
C ALA A 77 -18.49 -31.16 16.00
N ALA A 78 -17.28 -31.09 16.58
CA ALA A 78 -16.23 -32.08 16.36
C ALA A 78 -16.35 -33.27 17.32
N PRO A 79 -16.03 -34.51 16.87
CA PRO A 79 -15.73 -35.61 17.79
C PRO A 79 -14.59 -35.19 18.75
N GLN A 80 -14.77 -35.42 20.05
CA GLN A 80 -13.79 -35.03 21.06
C GLN A 80 -12.47 -35.76 20.87
N ASP A 81 -11.51 -35.09 20.25
CA ASP A 81 -10.08 -35.36 20.44
C ASP A 81 -9.36 -34.04 20.16
N ALA A 82 -8.87 -33.37 21.21
CA ALA A 82 -7.71 -32.48 21.03
C ALA A 82 -6.54 -33.34 20.51
N LEU A 83 -5.44 -32.78 20.01
CA LEU A 83 -4.17 -33.55 19.85
C LEU A 83 -4.00 -34.45 21.09
N GLY A 84 -4.17 -35.78 20.98
CA GLY A 84 -4.49 -36.67 22.12
C GLY A 84 -3.58 -36.52 23.35
N SER A 85 -2.75 -37.52 23.65
CA SER A 85 -1.60 -37.27 24.53
C SER A 85 -0.57 -36.41 23.81
N ALA A 86 0.26 -35.66 24.55
CA ALA A 86 1.34 -34.88 23.96
C ALA A 86 2.21 -35.72 23.01
N LEU A 87 2.34 -35.31 21.74
CA LEU A 87 3.14 -36.04 20.76
C LEU A 87 4.57 -35.51 20.74
N GLU A 88 5.54 -36.40 20.92
CA GLU A 88 6.95 -36.04 20.83
C GLU A 88 7.35 -35.73 19.37
N LEU A 89 8.07 -34.62 19.20
CA LEU A 89 8.50 -34.09 17.92
C LEU A 89 10.01 -33.85 17.93
N HIS A 90 10.63 -34.08 16.78
CA HIS A 90 12.03 -33.76 16.54
C HIS A 90 12.10 -32.67 15.47
N THR A 91 12.77 -31.57 15.77
CA THR A 91 12.98 -30.45 14.84
C THR A 91 14.47 -30.30 14.56
N SER A 92 14.84 -29.79 13.38
CA SER A 92 16.21 -29.43 13.06
C SER A 92 16.23 -28.19 12.17
N ASN A 93 16.87 -27.13 12.66
CA ASN A 93 17.01 -25.86 11.95
C ASN A 93 18.42 -25.27 12.18
N GLU A 94 18.64 -24.03 11.76
CA GLU A 94 19.92 -23.32 11.88
C GLU A 94 20.39 -23.09 13.33
N PHE A 95 19.50 -23.24 14.31
CA PHE A 95 19.81 -23.19 15.74
C PHE A 95 20.09 -24.56 16.36
N GLY A 96 20.03 -25.64 15.55
CA GLY A 96 20.32 -27.00 15.96
C GLY A 96 19.08 -27.90 16.08
N PRO A 97 19.29 -29.17 16.47
CA PRO A 97 18.19 -30.11 16.70
C PRO A 97 17.48 -29.84 18.02
N GLY A 98 16.16 -30.05 18.06
CA GLY A 98 15.32 -29.91 19.24
C GLY A 98 14.36 -31.09 19.40
N ARG A 99 14.04 -31.42 20.66
CA ARG A 99 12.97 -32.35 21.04
C ARG A 99 11.87 -31.58 21.74
N LEU A 100 10.66 -31.67 21.22
CA LEU A 100 9.50 -30.89 21.66
C LEU A 100 8.28 -31.81 21.83
N ALA A 101 7.24 -31.30 22.47
CA ALA A 101 5.97 -32.00 22.59
C ALA A 101 4.81 -31.11 22.11
N ALA A 102 4.04 -31.58 21.14
CA ALA A 102 2.82 -30.90 20.71
C ALA A 102 1.69 -31.20 21.70
N ILE A 103 1.28 -30.18 22.46
CA ILE A 103 0.26 -30.31 23.54
C ILE A 103 -1.11 -29.75 23.16
N ARG A 104 -1.18 -28.82 22.21
CA ARG A 104 -2.42 -28.24 21.69
C ARG A 104 -2.16 -27.50 20.38
N GLN A 105 -3.20 -27.38 19.55
CA GLN A 105 -3.19 -26.47 18.41
C GLN A 105 -3.69 -25.10 18.88
N ALA A 106 -2.80 -24.11 18.90
CA ALA A 106 -3.14 -22.77 19.42
C ALA A 106 -3.59 -21.80 18.32
N GLU A 107 -3.05 -21.95 17.11
CA GLU A 107 -3.32 -21.06 16.00
C GLU A 107 -3.38 -21.84 14.68
N LEU A 108 -4.08 -21.26 13.69
CA LEU A 108 -4.02 -21.64 12.29
C LEU A 108 -3.45 -20.46 11.50
N CYS A 109 -2.30 -20.65 10.88
CA CYS A 109 -1.63 -19.65 10.04
C CYS A 109 -1.98 -19.90 8.57
N VAL A 110 -2.60 -18.91 7.94
CA VAL A 110 -3.07 -19.00 6.55
C VAL A 110 -2.18 -18.14 5.65
N PRO A 111 -1.71 -18.64 4.50
CA PRO A 111 -0.99 -17.82 3.53
C PRO A 111 -1.77 -16.54 3.24
N SER A 112 -1.09 -15.40 3.26
CA SER A 112 -1.68 -14.08 3.13
C SER A 112 -0.74 -13.18 2.36
N VAL A 113 -1.30 -12.14 1.75
CA VAL A 113 -0.53 -11.05 1.15
C VAL A 113 -0.77 -9.79 1.96
N ARG A 114 0.26 -8.95 2.10
CA ARG A 114 0.07 -7.59 2.62
C ARG A 114 -0.42 -6.71 1.48
N THR A 115 -1.68 -6.34 1.53
CA THR A 115 -2.27 -5.44 0.54
C THR A 115 -1.98 -4.00 0.97
N PRO A 116 -1.50 -3.14 0.06
CA PRO A 116 -1.41 -1.71 0.34
C PRO A 116 -2.82 -1.19 0.66
N GLY A 117 -2.95 -0.35 1.70
CA GLY A 117 -4.25 0.11 2.17
C GLY A 117 -4.89 1.07 1.14
N PRO A 118 -4.29 2.24 0.92
CA PRO A 118 -4.67 3.16 -0.15
C PRO A 118 -4.30 2.61 -1.54
N ARG A 119 -5.29 2.49 -2.42
CA ARG A 119 -5.11 2.12 -3.83
C ARG A 119 -5.79 3.18 -4.68
N GLY A 120 -5.00 4.10 -5.20
CA GLY A 120 -5.48 5.26 -5.89
C GLY A 120 -5.34 5.16 -7.41
N CYS A 121 -6.09 6.00 -8.10
CA CYS A 121 -5.88 6.30 -9.51
C CYS A 121 -6.04 7.80 -9.72
N PHE A 122 -5.06 8.44 -10.34
CA PHE A 122 -5.14 9.84 -10.72
C PHE A 122 -6.05 10.05 -11.92
N SER A 123 -6.52 11.28 -12.09
CA SER A 123 -7.40 11.70 -13.20
C SER A 123 -8.82 11.10 -13.10
N ARG A 124 -9.62 11.32 -14.15
CA ARG A 124 -11.03 10.96 -14.22
C ARG A 124 -11.31 9.98 -15.35
N ASP A 125 -12.31 9.14 -15.15
CA ASP A 125 -12.91 8.37 -16.23
C ASP A 125 -14.01 9.14 -16.97
N SER A 126 -14.58 8.52 -18.00
CA SER A 126 -15.62 9.11 -18.84
C SER A 126 -17.05 8.89 -18.31
N SER A 127 -17.21 8.30 -17.12
CA SER A 127 -18.52 8.11 -16.50
C SER A 127 -19.11 9.44 -16.02
N PRO A 128 -20.43 9.51 -15.74
CA PRO A 128 -21.07 10.73 -15.25
C PRO A 128 -20.47 11.30 -13.95
N THR A 129 -19.97 10.44 -13.06
CA THR A 129 -19.28 10.88 -11.83
C THR A 129 -17.81 11.21 -12.07
N GLY A 130 -17.25 10.71 -13.19
CA GLY A 130 -15.85 10.74 -13.53
C GLY A 130 -15.01 9.70 -12.77
N PHE A 131 -15.64 8.75 -12.07
CA PHE A 131 -14.93 7.68 -11.35
C PHE A 131 -15.70 6.35 -11.19
N ASP A 132 -16.83 6.13 -11.88
CA ASP A 132 -17.58 4.88 -11.77
C ASP A 132 -16.75 3.67 -12.22
N ALA A 133 -15.99 3.79 -13.30
CA ALA A 133 -15.13 2.74 -13.82
C ALA A 133 -13.87 2.58 -12.95
N ILE A 134 -13.33 3.68 -12.40
CA ILE A 134 -12.25 3.64 -11.41
C ILE A 134 -12.70 2.84 -10.17
N VAL A 135 -13.90 3.12 -9.66
CA VAL A 135 -14.48 2.41 -8.51
C VAL A 135 -14.76 0.94 -8.83
N ALA A 136 -15.24 0.65 -10.04
CA ALA A 136 -15.49 -0.71 -10.51
C ALA A 136 -14.20 -1.53 -10.63
N ALA A 137 -13.08 -0.89 -10.99
CA ALA A 137 -11.75 -1.50 -11.03
C ALA A 137 -11.15 -1.77 -9.63
N GLY A 138 -11.84 -1.40 -8.55
CA GLY A 138 -11.45 -1.73 -7.18
C GLY A 138 -10.55 -0.69 -6.49
N PHE A 139 -10.31 0.46 -7.12
CA PHE A 139 -9.58 1.56 -6.47
C PHE A 139 -10.37 2.12 -5.28
N THR A 140 -9.65 2.42 -4.19
CA THR A 140 -10.20 2.89 -2.92
C THR A 140 -9.96 4.39 -2.68
N VAL A 141 -8.99 4.98 -3.39
CA VAL A 141 -8.66 6.41 -3.30
C VAL A 141 -8.93 7.07 -4.65
N ILE A 142 -9.80 8.07 -4.64
CA ILE A 142 -10.32 8.70 -5.86
C ILE A 142 -9.90 10.18 -5.89
N ASP A 143 -9.36 10.63 -7.02
CA ASP A 143 -9.04 12.05 -7.24
C ASP A 143 -10.32 12.88 -7.46
N THR A 144 -10.92 13.38 -6.38
CA THR A 144 -12.24 14.03 -6.41
C THR A 144 -12.18 15.55 -6.59
N GLY A 145 -11.02 16.18 -6.45
CA GLY A 145 -10.94 17.63 -6.22
C GLY A 145 -11.61 18.04 -4.90
N THR A 146 -12.00 19.32 -4.78
CA THR A 146 -12.39 19.94 -3.50
C THR A 146 -13.90 20.04 -3.24
N ASP A 147 -14.76 19.62 -4.18
CA ASP A 147 -16.22 19.74 -4.02
C ASP A 147 -16.73 18.80 -2.90
N PRO A 148 -17.28 19.34 -1.78
CA PRO A 148 -17.78 18.51 -0.69
C PRO A 148 -18.96 17.61 -1.09
N GLY A 149 -19.78 18.02 -2.05
CA GLY A 149 -20.87 17.19 -2.58
C GLY A 149 -20.32 15.93 -3.24
N VAL A 150 -19.26 16.06 -4.03
CA VAL A 150 -18.58 14.91 -4.67
C VAL A 150 -17.92 14.02 -3.62
N VAL A 151 -17.17 14.59 -2.66
CA VAL A 151 -16.52 13.82 -1.59
C VAL A 151 -17.55 13.05 -0.76
N ASN A 152 -18.66 13.71 -0.39
CA ASN A 152 -19.72 13.11 0.40
C ASN A 152 -20.52 12.04 -0.36
N ALA A 153 -20.58 12.13 -1.69
CA ALA A 153 -21.25 11.15 -2.54
C ALA A 153 -20.42 9.88 -2.80
N LEU A 154 -19.13 9.86 -2.46
CA LEU A 154 -18.27 8.69 -2.71
C LEU A 154 -18.89 7.40 -2.12
N PRO A 155 -18.86 6.26 -2.84
CA PRO A 155 -19.41 5.01 -2.35
C PRO A 155 -18.71 4.51 -1.06
N ALA A 156 -19.36 3.60 -0.33
CA ALA A 156 -18.77 3.01 0.86
C ALA A 156 -17.41 2.35 0.57
N GLY A 157 -16.44 2.54 1.47
CA GLY A 157 -15.06 2.05 1.30
C GLY A 157 -14.20 2.88 0.35
N ARG A 158 -14.72 4.00 -0.21
CA ARG A 158 -13.95 4.90 -1.09
C ARG A 158 -13.70 6.21 -0.36
N ARG A 159 -12.53 6.79 -0.61
CA ARG A 159 -12.08 8.03 0.00
C ARG A 159 -11.44 8.95 -1.03
N ALA A 160 -11.46 10.24 -0.75
CA ALA A 160 -11.00 11.31 -1.63
C ALA A 160 -9.51 11.58 -1.45
N LEU A 161 -8.77 11.61 -2.56
CA LEU A 161 -7.54 12.36 -2.69
C LEU A 161 -7.91 13.77 -3.18
N VAL A 162 -7.76 14.76 -2.31
CA VAL A 162 -8.26 16.11 -2.56
C VAL A 162 -7.13 16.96 -3.15
N TRP A 163 -7.17 17.22 -4.45
CA TRP A 163 -6.22 18.11 -5.13
C TRP A 163 -6.42 19.58 -4.75
N LEU A 164 -5.38 20.23 -4.24
CA LEU A 164 -5.41 21.63 -3.78
C LEU A 164 -4.73 22.62 -4.75
N GLY A 165 -4.45 22.18 -5.98
CA GLY A 165 -3.69 22.95 -6.97
C GLY A 165 -2.19 22.64 -6.91
N ASN A 166 -1.43 23.13 -7.90
CA ASN A 166 0.00 22.84 -8.01
C ASN A 166 0.91 23.96 -7.48
N TYR A 167 2.19 23.62 -7.37
CA TYR A 167 3.31 24.56 -7.22
C TYR A 167 3.92 24.85 -8.60
N ASP A 168 3.95 26.12 -9.00
CA ASP A 168 4.56 26.52 -10.27
C ASP A 168 6.09 26.58 -10.11
N ASN A 169 6.79 25.66 -10.74
CA ASN A 169 8.25 25.55 -10.71
C ASN A 169 8.97 26.61 -11.56
N THR A 170 8.25 27.43 -12.33
CA THR A 170 8.80 28.55 -13.10
C THR A 170 8.77 29.85 -12.31
N THR A 171 7.69 30.08 -11.55
CA THR A 171 7.54 31.29 -10.73
C THR A 171 7.88 31.06 -9.26
N CYS A 172 8.02 29.81 -8.83
CA CYS A 172 8.20 29.41 -7.43
C CYS A 172 7.06 29.92 -6.52
N MET A 173 5.81 29.79 -7.01
CA MET A 173 4.61 30.24 -6.32
C MET A 173 3.48 29.21 -6.43
N TRP A 174 2.52 29.28 -5.52
CA TRP A 174 1.32 28.46 -5.56
C TRP A 174 0.34 28.93 -6.63
N GLU A 175 -0.25 28.00 -7.39
CA GLU A 175 -1.36 28.30 -8.31
C GLU A 175 -2.62 28.78 -7.57
N ARG A 176 -2.79 28.34 -6.32
CA ARG A 176 -3.91 28.69 -5.44
C ARG A 176 -3.40 29.44 -4.22
N SER A 177 -4.06 30.55 -3.89
CA SER A 177 -3.77 31.31 -2.67
C SER A 177 -4.14 30.53 -1.42
N ASP A 178 -3.58 30.92 -0.28
CA ASP A 178 -3.93 30.33 1.02
C ASP A 178 -5.41 30.56 1.37
N ASP A 179 -5.98 31.72 1.02
CA ASP A 179 -7.43 31.97 1.19
C ASP A 179 -8.29 30.97 0.40
N TRP A 180 -7.86 30.62 -0.82
CA TRP A 180 -8.54 29.60 -1.61
C TRP A 180 -8.45 28.23 -0.94
N VAL A 181 -7.27 27.87 -0.42
CA VAL A 181 -7.07 26.61 0.31
C VAL A 181 -7.95 26.56 1.55
N ILE A 182 -8.00 27.63 2.34
CA ILE A 182 -8.87 27.73 3.52
C ILE A 182 -10.33 27.51 3.13
N ALA A 183 -10.80 28.20 2.10
CA ALA A 183 -12.20 28.10 1.64
C ALA A 183 -12.58 26.71 1.12
N ASN A 184 -11.61 25.91 0.62
CA ASN A 184 -11.85 24.60 0.04
C ASN A 184 -11.56 23.43 0.99
N VAL A 185 -10.69 23.62 1.98
CA VAL A 185 -10.36 22.60 2.99
C VAL A 185 -11.31 22.67 4.18
N ALA A 186 -11.67 23.88 4.64
CA ALA A 186 -12.54 24.02 5.82
C ALA A 186 -13.89 23.27 5.70
N PRO A 187 -14.58 23.22 4.54
CA PRO A 187 -15.80 22.43 4.38
C PRO A 187 -15.59 20.90 4.43
N LEU A 188 -14.36 20.43 4.26
CA LEU A 188 -13.99 19.02 4.27
C LEU A 188 -13.39 18.57 5.62
N ALA A 189 -13.11 19.51 6.52
CA ALA A 189 -12.46 19.23 7.80
C ALA A 189 -13.22 18.18 8.63
N GLY A 190 -12.50 17.16 9.12
CA GLY A 190 -13.08 16.07 9.91
C GLY A 190 -13.93 15.08 9.10
N ASN A 191 -14.04 15.23 7.78
CA ASN A 191 -14.85 14.33 6.96
C ASN A 191 -14.22 12.92 6.91
N PRO A 192 -14.96 11.85 7.29
CA PRO A 192 -14.48 10.47 7.25
C PRO A 192 -14.04 10.00 5.84
N LYS A 193 -14.52 10.66 4.78
CA LYS A 193 -14.27 10.31 3.38
C LYS A 193 -13.06 10.99 2.75
N VAL A 194 -12.36 11.90 3.42
CA VAL A 194 -11.08 12.41 2.91
C VAL A 194 -9.98 11.40 3.25
N GLU A 195 -9.23 10.91 2.27
CA GLU A 195 -8.04 10.09 2.54
C GLU A 195 -6.82 10.97 2.82
N ALA A 196 -6.55 11.93 1.92
CA ALA A 196 -5.43 12.87 2.02
C ALA A 196 -5.69 14.13 1.21
N TYR A 197 -5.01 15.23 1.56
CA TYR A 197 -4.96 16.45 0.75
C TYR A 197 -3.69 16.43 -0.12
N ASN A 198 -3.84 16.36 -1.44
CA ASN A 198 -2.76 16.40 -2.40
C ASN A 198 -2.37 17.86 -2.70
N LEU A 199 -1.19 18.26 -2.24
CA LEU A 199 -0.75 19.64 -2.20
C LEU A 199 -0.04 20.10 -3.47
N ALA A 200 0.64 19.18 -4.16
CA ALA A 200 1.49 19.51 -5.30
C ALA A 200 1.91 18.24 -6.05
N ASP A 201 2.20 18.45 -7.34
CA ASP A 201 2.85 17.52 -8.23
C ASP A 201 4.25 18.05 -8.55
N GLU A 202 5.27 17.37 -8.02
CA GLU A 202 6.68 17.66 -8.20
C GLU A 202 7.11 19.12 -7.90
N PRO A 203 7.00 19.65 -6.67
CA PRO A 203 7.63 20.93 -6.33
C PRO A 203 9.16 20.77 -6.32
N ARG A 204 9.90 21.43 -7.21
CA ARG A 204 11.30 21.13 -7.55
C ARG A 204 12.30 22.01 -6.79
N LEU A 205 12.95 21.45 -5.77
CA LEU A 205 13.94 22.18 -4.97
C LEU A 205 15.10 22.77 -5.80
N TRP A 206 15.54 22.07 -6.84
CA TRP A 206 16.66 22.51 -7.69
C TRP A 206 16.29 23.66 -8.65
N GLN A 207 15.00 23.88 -8.90
CA GLN A 207 14.52 25.04 -9.66
C GLN A 207 14.07 26.17 -8.74
N CYS A 208 13.42 25.80 -7.63
CA CYS A 208 12.87 26.70 -6.64
C CYS A 208 13.47 26.39 -5.26
N PRO A 209 14.52 27.10 -4.83
CA PRO A 209 15.17 26.85 -3.54
C PRO A 209 14.24 26.94 -2.32
N SER A 210 13.11 27.63 -2.45
CA SER A 210 12.08 27.73 -1.39
C SER A 210 11.04 26.62 -1.41
N ALA A 211 10.99 25.77 -2.45
CA ALA A 211 9.88 24.83 -2.68
C ALA A 211 9.57 23.94 -1.47
N VAL A 212 10.60 23.39 -0.81
CA VAL A 212 10.43 22.55 0.39
C VAL A 212 9.83 23.33 1.56
N ARG A 213 10.32 24.56 1.80
CA ARG A 213 9.79 25.43 2.86
C ARG A 213 8.34 25.83 2.56
N ASP A 214 8.07 26.19 1.32
CA ASP A 214 6.74 26.63 0.89
C ASP A 214 5.73 25.47 0.98
N LEU A 215 6.14 24.26 0.58
CA LEU A 215 5.36 23.03 0.76
C LEU A 215 5.08 22.74 2.24
N ALA A 216 6.09 22.84 3.11
CA ALA A 216 5.92 22.65 4.55
C ALA A 216 4.94 23.68 5.16
N ALA A 217 4.99 24.94 4.71
CA ALA A 217 4.05 25.97 5.15
C ALA A 217 2.62 25.68 4.67
N ARG A 218 2.44 25.26 3.41
CA ARG A 218 1.13 24.85 2.88
C ARG A 218 0.58 23.63 3.60
N SER A 219 1.44 22.66 3.92
CA SER A 219 1.09 21.49 4.73
C SER A 219 0.60 21.93 6.12
N ALA A 220 1.35 22.79 6.82
CA ALA A 220 0.95 23.32 8.12
C ALA A 220 -0.40 24.07 8.08
N LEU A 221 -0.67 24.85 7.02
CA LEU A 221 -1.97 25.50 6.82
C LEU A 221 -3.10 24.47 6.75
N VAL A 222 -2.98 23.44 5.91
CA VAL A 222 -3.98 22.37 5.79
C VAL A 222 -4.16 21.64 7.13
N LYS A 223 -3.07 21.32 7.84
CA LYS A 223 -3.12 20.67 9.15
C LYS A 223 -3.80 21.53 10.23
N SER A 224 -3.74 22.85 10.12
CA SER A 224 -4.44 23.75 11.04
C SER A 224 -5.96 23.73 10.85
N LEU A 225 -6.43 23.37 9.64
CA LEU A 225 -7.85 23.25 9.29
C LEU A 225 -8.39 21.84 9.55
N ASP A 226 -7.59 20.81 9.22
CA ASP A 226 -7.98 19.40 9.36
C ASP A 226 -6.81 18.54 9.88
N PRO A 227 -6.53 18.56 11.20
CA PRO A 227 -5.37 17.87 11.77
C PRO A 227 -5.47 16.33 11.65
N GLY A 228 -6.68 15.80 11.51
CA GLY A 228 -6.94 14.35 11.45
C GLY A 228 -6.60 13.72 10.09
N ARG A 229 -6.36 14.51 9.05
CA ARG A 229 -6.07 14.02 7.69
C ARG A 229 -4.65 14.31 7.24
N PRO A 230 -3.99 13.37 6.56
CA PRO A 230 -2.64 13.55 6.08
C PRO A 230 -2.56 14.54 4.91
N THR A 231 -1.45 15.26 4.83
CA THR A 231 -1.03 15.95 3.61
C THR A 231 -0.16 15.03 2.75
N PHE A 232 -0.29 15.18 1.44
CA PHE A 232 0.37 14.36 0.44
C PHE A 232 0.95 15.25 -0.66
N ALA A 233 2.11 14.91 -1.21
CA ALA A 233 2.64 15.53 -2.42
C ALA A 233 3.45 14.51 -3.22
N VAL A 234 3.36 14.58 -4.54
CA VAL A 234 4.16 13.77 -5.45
C VAL A 234 5.54 14.38 -5.57
N ILE A 235 6.59 13.59 -5.34
CA ILE A 235 7.98 14.01 -5.39
C ILE A 235 8.69 13.13 -6.41
N GLN A 236 9.24 13.78 -7.44
CA GLN A 236 10.12 13.12 -8.40
C GLN A 236 11.57 13.10 -7.92
N PRO A 237 12.38 12.16 -8.41
CA PRO A 237 13.80 12.13 -8.14
C PRO A 237 14.57 13.27 -8.82
N HIS A 238 15.64 13.68 -8.16
CA HIS A 238 16.68 14.58 -8.63
C HIS A 238 18.01 14.08 -8.06
N PHE A 239 19.04 14.03 -8.90
CA PHE A 239 20.33 13.43 -8.62
C PHE A 239 21.44 14.47 -8.82
N PRO A 240 22.60 14.34 -8.13
CA PRO A 240 23.11 13.16 -7.42
C PRO A 240 22.69 13.00 -5.95
N GLU A 241 22.11 14.01 -5.31
CA GLU A 241 21.67 13.93 -3.92
C GLU A 241 20.46 13.01 -3.73
N ASN A 242 20.14 12.65 -2.49
CA ASN A 242 18.90 11.93 -2.20
C ASN A 242 17.70 12.87 -2.38
N PRO A 243 16.77 12.57 -3.31
CA PRO A 243 15.71 13.52 -3.65
C PRO A 243 14.58 13.62 -2.63
N TYR A 244 14.41 12.61 -1.77
CA TYR A 244 13.31 12.56 -0.82
C TYR A 244 13.68 13.15 0.53
N ALA A 245 14.97 13.12 0.90
CA ALA A 245 15.45 13.59 2.20
C ALA A 245 15.03 15.03 2.54
N PRO A 246 15.08 16.01 1.61
CA PRO A 246 14.63 17.37 1.90
C PRO A 246 13.14 17.48 2.24
N TYR A 247 12.30 16.57 1.73
CA TYR A 247 10.84 16.63 1.88
C TYR A 247 10.32 15.88 3.11
N VAL A 248 11.20 15.18 3.84
CA VAL A 248 10.82 14.51 5.10
C VAL A 248 10.38 15.56 6.11
N GLY A 249 9.11 15.46 6.55
CA GLY A 249 8.49 16.41 7.47
C GLY A 249 7.89 17.65 6.80
N ALA A 250 8.06 17.84 5.48
CA ALA A 250 7.33 18.86 4.73
C ALA A 250 5.88 18.43 4.44
N VAL A 251 5.65 17.13 4.27
CA VAL A 251 4.32 16.51 4.10
C VAL A 251 4.21 15.22 4.92
N ASP A 252 2.99 14.81 5.25
CA ASP A 252 2.75 13.58 6.02
C ASP A 252 3.04 12.32 5.20
N ILE A 253 2.78 12.36 3.88
CA ILE A 253 2.98 11.24 2.95
C ILE A 253 3.69 11.74 1.70
N ILE A 254 4.77 11.07 1.30
CA ILE A 254 5.44 11.31 0.01
C ILE A 254 4.86 10.35 -1.03
N GLY A 255 4.35 10.92 -2.14
CA GLY A 255 4.08 10.18 -3.37
C GLY A 255 5.37 10.01 -4.16
N VAL A 256 5.78 8.78 -4.43
CA VAL A 256 7.10 8.49 -5.01
C VAL A 256 6.98 8.30 -6.51
N ASP A 257 7.31 9.35 -7.26
CA ASP A 257 7.25 9.33 -8.73
C ASP A 257 8.52 8.72 -9.33
N ARG A 258 8.47 7.43 -9.67
CA ARG A 258 9.58 6.77 -10.38
C ARG A 258 9.07 5.72 -11.36
N TYR A 259 8.87 6.13 -12.59
CA TYR A 259 8.42 5.24 -13.67
C TYR A 259 9.57 4.43 -14.32
N PRO A 260 9.45 3.09 -14.43
CA PRO A 260 10.50 2.23 -14.97
C PRO A 260 10.49 2.09 -16.49
N CYS A 261 9.34 2.26 -17.17
CA CYS A 261 9.12 1.86 -18.56
C CYS A 261 9.15 3.03 -19.56
N SER A 262 10.19 3.07 -20.40
CA SER A 262 10.37 4.10 -21.43
C SER A 262 10.46 3.49 -22.84
N TRP A 263 10.24 4.32 -23.86
CA TRP A 263 10.46 3.92 -25.26
C TRP A 263 11.92 3.57 -25.54
N ALA A 264 12.86 4.32 -24.94
CA ALA A 264 14.29 4.19 -25.23
C ALA A 264 14.95 3.00 -24.51
N ALA A 265 14.57 2.73 -23.26
CA ALA A 265 15.26 1.75 -22.40
C ALA A 265 14.40 0.52 -22.06
N GLY A 266 13.16 0.44 -22.55
CA GLY A 266 12.19 -0.53 -22.03
C GLY A 266 11.91 -0.28 -20.55
N CYS A 267 11.58 -1.33 -19.80
CA CYS A 267 11.36 -1.27 -18.36
C CYS A 267 12.64 -1.61 -17.58
N VAL A 268 13.07 -0.67 -16.73
CA VAL A 268 14.25 -0.82 -15.87
C VAL A 268 13.82 -0.82 -14.40
N TYR A 269 13.47 -2.00 -13.87
CA TYR A 269 12.92 -2.13 -12.51
C TYR A 269 13.92 -1.81 -11.39
N ALA A 270 15.23 -1.90 -11.65
CA ALA A 270 16.25 -1.45 -10.70
C ALA A 270 16.06 0.01 -10.26
N LYS A 271 15.39 0.85 -11.07
CA LYS A 271 14.99 2.21 -10.68
C LYS A 271 14.08 2.23 -9.45
N ILE A 272 13.18 1.25 -9.32
CA ILE A 272 12.31 1.09 -8.15
C ILE A 272 13.15 0.65 -6.94
N ASP A 273 14.02 -0.34 -7.11
CA ASP A 273 14.88 -0.85 -6.02
C ASP A 273 15.82 0.23 -5.47
N GLU A 274 16.48 0.99 -6.35
CA GLU A 274 17.30 2.14 -5.98
C GLU A 274 16.48 3.18 -5.21
N THR A 275 15.25 3.44 -5.66
CA THR A 275 14.34 4.39 -5.02
C THR A 275 13.95 3.94 -3.63
N ILE A 276 13.65 2.65 -3.44
CA ILE A 276 13.39 2.06 -2.12
C ILE A 276 14.58 2.29 -1.19
N GLY A 277 15.80 2.01 -1.65
CA GLY A 277 17.02 2.28 -0.88
C GLY A 277 17.19 3.76 -0.49
N LEU A 278 16.84 4.69 -1.39
CA LEU A 278 16.87 6.12 -1.11
C LEU A 278 15.82 6.53 -0.06
N LEU A 279 14.61 5.98 -0.11
CA LEU A 279 13.56 6.24 0.88
C LEU A 279 13.96 5.74 2.27
N GLU A 280 14.60 4.56 2.33
CA GLU A 280 15.12 3.99 3.58
C GLU A 280 16.26 4.82 4.15
N ALA A 281 17.23 5.23 3.32
CA ALA A 281 18.34 6.08 3.72
C ALA A 281 17.87 7.45 4.24
N ALA A 282 16.85 8.03 3.59
CA ALA A 282 16.21 9.27 4.02
C ALA A 282 15.29 9.09 5.24
N LYS A 283 15.01 7.86 5.66
CA LYS A 283 14.07 7.52 6.74
C LYS A 283 12.68 8.11 6.49
N VAL A 284 12.20 8.05 5.24
CA VAL A 284 10.85 8.52 4.90
C VAL A 284 9.83 7.73 5.73
N PRO A 285 9.00 8.39 6.55
CA PRO A 285 8.15 7.70 7.50
C PRO A 285 7.02 6.95 6.78
N ARG A 286 6.36 7.62 5.84
CA ARG A 286 5.18 7.14 5.10
C ARG A 286 5.30 7.54 3.64
N TYR A 287 5.00 6.61 2.74
CA TYR A 287 5.02 6.88 1.30
C TYR A 287 4.05 5.98 0.54
N TRP A 288 3.57 6.50 -0.59
CA TRP A 288 2.82 5.76 -1.59
C TRP A 288 3.61 5.72 -2.89
N ALA A 289 3.65 4.55 -3.52
CA ALA A 289 4.25 4.43 -4.85
C ALA A 289 3.37 5.12 -5.90
N ILE A 290 3.96 5.85 -6.84
CA ILE A 290 3.25 6.26 -8.06
C ILE A 290 3.58 5.23 -9.14
N VAL A 291 2.58 4.45 -9.52
CA VAL A 291 2.74 3.28 -10.41
C VAL A 291 2.44 3.68 -11.84
N GLN A 292 3.28 3.25 -12.77
CA GLN A 292 3.14 3.60 -14.17
C GLN A 292 1.98 2.82 -14.81
N ALA A 293 1.01 3.53 -15.37
CA ALA A 293 0.08 2.98 -16.35
C ALA A 293 -0.34 4.12 -17.29
N PHE A 294 0.62 4.62 -18.06
CA PHE A 294 0.40 5.67 -19.05
C PHE A 294 1.53 5.65 -20.10
N ALA A 295 1.37 6.47 -21.13
CA ALA A 295 2.44 6.79 -22.09
C ALA A 295 2.49 8.30 -22.35
N ASP A 296 3.68 8.76 -22.74
CA ASP A 296 3.92 10.08 -23.32
C ASP A 296 5.05 10.00 -24.37
N SER A 297 5.71 11.11 -24.66
CA SER A 297 6.85 11.14 -25.60
C SER A 297 8.09 10.37 -25.12
N TYR A 298 8.22 10.11 -23.83
CA TYR A 298 9.35 9.44 -23.18
C TYR A 298 8.96 8.07 -22.60
N TYR A 299 7.88 8.03 -21.82
CA TYR A 299 7.30 6.86 -21.19
C TYR A 299 6.32 6.13 -22.11
N ARG A 300 6.18 4.82 -21.91
CA ARG A 300 5.23 3.99 -22.66
C ARG A 300 4.35 3.20 -21.72
N TRP A 301 3.20 2.76 -22.23
CA TRP A 301 2.37 1.78 -21.53
C TRP A 301 3.19 0.53 -21.21
N PRO A 302 3.16 0.03 -19.96
CA PRO A 302 3.71 -1.29 -19.65
C PRO A 302 2.83 -2.38 -20.28
N THR A 303 3.38 -3.57 -20.48
CA THR A 303 2.56 -4.77 -20.69
C THR A 303 2.02 -5.29 -19.35
N VAL A 304 1.05 -6.21 -19.36
CA VAL A 304 0.56 -6.87 -18.14
C VAL A 304 1.68 -7.50 -17.30
N GLY A 305 2.65 -8.15 -17.95
CA GLY A 305 3.79 -8.75 -17.26
C GLY A 305 4.74 -7.70 -16.66
N GLU A 306 4.89 -6.56 -17.33
CA GLU A 306 5.73 -5.47 -16.84
C GLU A 306 5.09 -4.75 -15.65
N LEU A 307 3.79 -4.49 -15.72
CA LEU A 307 3.01 -3.94 -14.61
C LEU A 307 3.07 -4.86 -13.36
N HIS A 308 3.01 -6.18 -13.57
CA HIS A 308 3.17 -7.14 -12.47
C HIS A 308 4.54 -6.99 -11.78
N GLU A 309 5.62 -6.84 -12.56
CA GLU A 309 6.95 -6.64 -12.00
C GLU A 309 7.06 -5.29 -11.26
N GLU A 310 6.42 -4.22 -11.73
CA GLU A 310 6.35 -2.95 -10.97
C GLU A 310 5.81 -3.17 -9.54
N PHE A 311 4.66 -3.84 -9.41
CA PHE A 311 4.08 -4.13 -8.11
C PHE A 311 4.93 -5.10 -7.29
N ARG A 312 5.55 -6.08 -7.92
CA ARG A 312 6.45 -7.03 -7.24
C ARG A 312 7.61 -6.30 -6.56
N HIS A 313 8.25 -5.37 -7.26
CA HIS A 313 9.34 -4.56 -6.73
C HIS A 313 8.84 -3.63 -5.61
N TRP A 314 7.73 -2.91 -5.82
CA TRP A 314 7.17 -2.04 -4.78
C TRP A 314 6.72 -2.80 -3.52
N ARG A 315 6.18 -4.02 -3.65
CA ARG A 315 5.75 -4.86 -2.52
C ARG A 315 6.90 -5.34 -1.64
N ALA A 316 8.14 -5.34 -2.15
CA ALA A 316 9.32 -5.62 -1.34
C ALA A 316 9.65 -4.46 -0.36
N SER A 317 8.98 -3.31 -0.50
CA SER A 317 9.19 -2.12 0.31
C SER A 317 8.20 -1.99 1.47
N ARG A 318 8.34 -0.91 2.24
CA ARG A 318 7.39 -0.51 3.30
C ARG A 318 6.19 0.27 2.78
N MET A 319 5.97 0.39 1.46
CA MET A 319 4.87 1.20 0.91
C MET A 319 3.55 0.99 1.68
N GLU A 320 2.88 2.09 2.00
CA GLU A 320 1.57 2.01 2.67
C GLU A 320 0.43 1.83 1.68
N GLY A 321 0.63 2.35 0.47
CA GLY A 321 -0.36 2.48 -0.60
C GLY A 321 0.32 2.74 -1.94
N TYR A 322 -0.49 2.87 -2.98
CA TYR A 322 -0.03 3.34 -4.28
C TYR A 322 -1.10 4.20 -4.95
N VAL A 323 -0.68 5.00 -5.93
CA VAL A 323 -1.58 5.69 -6.85
C VAL A 323 -1.10 5.39 -8.27
N VAL A 324 -2.00 4.87 -9.10
CA VAL A 324 -1.71 4.65 -10.53
C VAL A 324 -1.78 5.99 -11.25
N PHE A 325 -0.72 6.35 -11.97
CA PHE A 325 -0.73 7.45 -12.92
C PHE A 325 -0.85 6.85 -14.34
N SER A 326 -2.01 6.95 -15.00
CA SER A 326 -3.28 7.51 -14.50
C SER A 326 -4.47 6.93 -15.27
N TRP A 327 -5.71 7.24 -14.87
CA TRP A 327 -6.87 6.79 -15.65
C TRP A 327 -6.90 7.38 -17.05
N ALA A 328 -6.64 8.69 -17.18
CA ALA A 328 -6.64 9.39 -18.46
C ALA A 328 -5.54 10.44 -18.50
N TYR A 329 -4.71 10.38 -19.54
CA TYR A 329 -3.55 11.26 -19.74
C TYR A 329 -3.21 11.41 -21.23
N LEU A 330 -2.86 12.64 -21.65
CA LEU A 330 -2.46 13.00 -23.02
C LEU A 330 -3.28 12.37 -24.16
N GLY A 331 -4.60 12.27 -23.96
CA GLY A 331 -5.55 11.80 -24.98
C GLY A 331 -5.72 10.28 -25.05
N ASP A 332 -5.09 9.52 -24.16
CA ASP A 332 -5.34 8.09 -23.98
C ASP A 332 -5.87 7.80 -22.57
N SER A 333 -6.38 6.58 -22.33
CA SER A 333 -6.94 6.18 -21.04
C SER A 333 -6.82 4.69 -20.78
N LEU A 334 -6.82 4.31 -19.50
CA LEU A 334 -6.82 2.90 -19.06
C LEU A 334 -7.98 2.08 -19.66
N ALA A 335 -9.11 2.72 -19.99
CA ALA A 335 -10.23 2.04 -20.66
C ALA A 335 -9.87 1.49 -22.05
N ASN A 336 -8.85 2.06 -22.70
CA ASN A 336 -8.34 1.59 -23.99
C ASN A 336 -7.33 0.42 -23.85
N HIS A 337 -6.93 0.07 -22.63
CA HIS A 337 -5.98 -1.00 -22.31
C HIS A 337 -6.65 -2.05 -21.39
N PRO A 338 -7.63 -2.82 -21.90
CA PRO A 338 -8.48 -3.68 -21.07
C PRO A 338 -7.72 -4.82 -20.38
N ASP A 339 -6.58 -5.23 -20.93
CA ASP A 339 -5.67 -6.20 -20.33
C ASP A 339 -4.95 -5.62 -19.10
N LEU A 340 -4.42 -4.40 -19.19
CA LEU A 340 -3.86 -3.67 -18.05
C LEU A 340 -4.92 -3.37 -16.99
N LEU A 341 -6.12 -2.94 -17.41
CA LEU A 341 -7.23 -2.69 -16.49
C LEU A 341 -7.63 -3.97 -15.74
N SER A 342 -7.64 -5.12 -16.40
CA SER A 342 -7.90 -6.42 -15.77
C SER A 342 -6.81 -6.78 -14.75
N ALA A 343 -5.55 -6.55 -15.09
CA ALA A 343 -4.42 -6.78 -14.19
C ALA A 343 -4.47 -5.88 -12.94
N LEU A 344 -4.77 -4.59 -13.12
CA LEU A 344 -5.00 -3.64 -12.03
C LEU A 344 -6.21 -4.03 -11.16
N THR A 345 -7.28 -4.52 -11.78
CA THR A 345 -8.46 -5.00 -11.03
C THR A 345 -8.11 -6.20 -10.16
N ALA A 346 -7.31 -7.14 -10.67
CA ALA A 346 -6.82 -8.26 -9.88
C ALA A 346 -5.90 -7.79 -8.74
N GLU A 347 -5.00 -6.85 -9.01
CA GLU A 347 -4.12 -6.22 -8.02
C GLU A 347 -4.90 -5.45 -6.93
N ASN A 348 -6.04 -4.84 -7.29
CA ASN A 348 -6.92 -4.14 -6.35
C ASN A 348 -7.78 -5.08 -5.49
N GLY A 349 -8.01 -6.30 -5.97
CA GLY A 349 -8.83 -7.32 -5.31
C GLY A 349 -8.05 -8.32 -4.46
N SER A 350 -6.73 -8.44 -4.67
CA SER A 350 -5.81 -9.23 -3.84
C SER A 350 -5.58 -8.57 -2.49
#